data_AF-A0A0F8VGZ0-F1
#
_entry.id   AF-A0A0F8VGZ0-F1
#
_cell.length_a   1.000
_cell.length_b   1.000
_cell.length_c   1.000
_cell.angle_alpha   90.00
_cell.angle_beta   90.00
_cell.angle_gamma   90.00
#
_symmetry.space_group_name_H-M   'P 1'
#
loop_
_entity.id
_entity.type
_entity.pdbx_description
1 polymer ?
#
loop_
_entity_poly.entity_id
_entity_poly.type
_entity_poly.pdbx_seq_one_letter_code
_entity_poly.pdbx_strand_id
1 'polypeptide(L)'
;LEEEIAICEHLKSDVLPKFKSFVTYNGKRFDIPYIANRFLYYFDENPMIYEEDTPYQINNTKYHHIDLYHICRRKFKGMFDKYTLTNIENNLLDWVRENELPSWIVPECYKKYQRNPSKYVGLIKECIDHNFYDIYSMPLILHKLLMN
;
A
#
# COMPACT_ATOMS: atom_id res chain seq x y z
N LEU A 1 -15.31 -13.65 -2.84
CA LEU A 1 -14.81 -14.25 -1.58
C LEU A 1 -13.74 -15.29 -1.90
N GLU A 2 -14.06 -16.29 -2.72
CA GLU A 2 -13.11 -17.31 -3.18
C GLU A 2 -11.84 -16.72 -3.83
N GLU A 3 -11.99 -15.72 -4.71
CA GLU A 3 -10.86 -15.04 -5.35
C GLU A 3 -9.91 -14.36 -4.34
N GLU A 4 -10.47 -13.76 -3.29
CA GLU A 4 -9.67 -13.08 -2.28
C GLU A 4 -8.95 -14.06 -1.36
N ILE A 5 -9.61 -15.17 -1.01
CA ILE A 5 -8.96 -16.29 -0.30
C ILE A 5 -7.78 -16.80 -1.11
N ALA A 6 -7.97 -17.05 -2.41
CA ALA A 6 -6.90 -17.52 -3.30
C ALA A 6 -5.73 -16.52 -3.38
N ILE A 7 -6.00 -15.20 -3.42
CA ILE A 7 -4.95 -14.18 -3.36
C ILE A 7 -4.21 -14.24 -2.02
N CYS A 8 -4.92 -14.35 -0.89
CA CYS A 8 -4.26 -14.46 0.40
C CYS A 8 -3.45 -15.76 0.53
N GLU A 9 -3.95 -16.90 0.03
CA GLU A 9 -3.21 -18.16 0.01
C GLU A 9 -1.91 -18.04 -0.81
N HIS A 10 -1.98 -17.41 -1.99
CA HIS A 10 -0.81 -17.15 -2.81
C HIS A 10 0.19 -16.21 -2.11
N LEU A 11 -0.30 -15.14 -1.47
CA LEU A 11 0.54 -14.26 -0.68
C LEU A 11 1.24 -15.03 0.45
N LYS A 12 0.51 -15.86 1.19
CA LYS A 12 1.04 -16.68 2.30
C LYS A 12 2.11 -17.67 1.83
N SER A 13 1.81 -18.42 0.77
CA SER A 13 2.60 -19.60 0.40
C SER A 13 3.75 -19.28 -0.55
N ASP A 14 3.55 -18.32 -1.47
CA ASP A 14 4.48 -18.11 -2.58
C ASP A 14 5.19 -16.76 -2.55
N VAL A 15 4.55 -15.72 -2.01
CA VAL A 15 5.09 -14.35 -2.07
C VAL A 15 5.83 -14.01 -0.79
N LEU A 16 5.15 -13.98 0.35
CA LEU A 16 5.69 -13.53 1.62
C LEU A 16 6.99 -14.26 2.03
N PRO A 17 7.12 -15.60 1.89
CA PRO A 17 8.36 -16.31 2.26
C PRO A 17 9.60 -15.90 1.46
N LYS A 18 9.44 -15.23 0.31
CA LYS A 18 10.55 -14.79 -0.56
C LYS A 18 11.14 -13.45 -0.16
N PHE A 19 10.49 -12.70 0.74
CA PHE A 19 10.89 -11.34 1.10
C PHE A 19 11.14 -11.22 2.60
N LYS A 20 12.00 -10.27 2.97
CA LYS A 20 12.34 -9.99 4.38
C LYS A 20 11.76 -8.68 4.89
N SER A 21 11.27 -7.84 3.98
CA SER A 21 10.86 -6.48 4.30
C SER A 21 9.68 -6.04 3.46
N PHE A 22 8.79 -5.27 4.09
CA PHE A 22 7.84 -4.41 3.42
C PHE A 22 8.45 -3.03 3.20
N VAL A 23 8.17 -2.45 2.03
CA VAL A 23 8.38 -1.03 1.75
C VAL A 23 7.00 -0.47 1.44
N THR A 24 6.56 0.53 2.20
CA THR A 24 5.23 1.13 2.01
C THR A 24 5.29 2.64 2.12
N TYR A 25 4.20 3.32 1.77
CA TYR A 25 4.03 4.75 2.01
C TYR A 25 2.84 4.99 2.94
N ASN A 26 3.10 5.28 4.22
CA ASN A 26 2.11 5.38 5.29
C ASN A 26 1.34 4.06 5.56
N GLY A 27 1.88 2.93 5.09
CA GLY A 27 1.24 1.62 5.23
C GLY A 27 1.27 1.02 6.63
N LYS A 28 2.07 1.60 7.54
CA LYS A 28 2.06 1.22 8.96
C LYS A 28 0.69 1.40 9.60
N ARG A 29 -0.06 2.41 9.14
CA ARG A 29 -1.39 2.75 9.67
C ARG A 29 -2.52 2.01 8.97
N PHE A 30 -2.30 1.51 7.76
CA PHE A 30 -3.38 1.01 6.92
C PHE A 30 -3.05 -0.33 6.27
N ASP A 31 -2.10 -0.37 5.32
CA ASP A 31 -1.83 -1.57 4.51
C ASP A 31 -1.49 -2.80 5.36
N ILE A 32 -0.52 -2.67 6.27
CA ILE A 32 -0.04 -3.80 7.08
C ILE A 32 -1.15 -4.30 8.01
N PRO A 33 -1.83 -3.44 8.80
CA PRO A 33 -2.99 -3.87 9.57
C PRO A 33 -4.10 -4.48 8.72
N TYR A 34 -4.38 -3.93 7.54
CA TYR A 34 -5.48 -4.41 6.71
C TYR A 34 -5.20 -5.82 6.17
N ILE A 35 -4.03 -6.05 5.55
CA ILE A 35 -3.67 -7.35 4.97
C ILE A 35 -3.62 -8.43 6.06
N ALA A 36 -3.00 -8.15 7.20
CA ALA A 36 -2.98 -9.08 8.32
C ALA A 36 -4.42 -9.38 8.80
N ASN A 37 -5.34 -8.41 8.80
CA ASN A 37 -6.74 -8.64 9.20
C ASN A 37 -7.45 -9.57 8.22
N ARG A 38 -7.13 -9.48 6.91
CA ARG A 38 -7.63 -10.44 5.92
C ARG A 38 -7.11 -11.85 6.22
N PHE A 39 -5.85 -12.00 6.61
CA PHE A 39 -5.31 -13.31 7.00
C PHE A 39 -6.05 -13.92 8.20
N LEU A 40 -6.27 -13.15 9.28
CA LEU A 40 -7.03 -13.65 10.45
C LEU A 40 -8.48 -13.98 10.13
N TYR A 41 -9.06 -13.33 9.12
CA TYR A 41 -10.43 -13.61 8.71
C TYR A 41 -10.54 -14.92 7.92
N TYR A 42 -9.47 -15.32 7.20
CA TYR A 42 -9.49 -16.47 6.29
C TYR A 42 -8.74 -17.70 6.79
N PHE A 43 -7.79 -17.55 7.73
CA PHE A 43 -6.95 -18.65 8.20
C PHE A 43 -6.75 -18.57 9.72
N ASP A 44 -6.51 -19.74 10.32
CA ASP A 44 -6.18 -19.84 11.75
C ASP A 44 -4.81 -19.23 12.08
N GLU A 45 -3.89 -19.23 11.10
CA GLU A 45 -2.55 -18.67 11.23
C GLU A 45 -2.38 -17.41 10.38
N ASN A 46 -1.78 -16.37 10.98
CA ASN A 46 -1.39 -15.17 10.26
C ASN A 46 0.13 -15.21 9.96
N PRO A 47 0.54 -15.29 8.68
CA PRO A 47 1.96 -15.40 8.31
C PRO A 47 2.75 -14.11 8.57
N MET A 48 2.07 -13.00 8.88
CA MET A 48 2.68 -11.69 9.05
C MET A 48 3.04 -11.35 10.50
N ILE A 49 2.55 -12.09 11.50
CA ILE A 49 2.75 -11.80 12.94
C ILE A 49 3.15 -13.07 13.70
N TYR A 50 3.79 -12.95 14.86
CA TYR A 50 4.10 -14.08 15.74
C TYR A 50 2.85 -14.58 16.49
N GLU A 51 2.88 -15.82 16.96
CA GLU A 51 1.71 -16.44 17.63
C GLU A 51 1.40 -15.73 18.96
N GLU A 52 2.45 -15.26 19.64
CA GLU A 52 2.39 -14.47 20.86
C GLU A 52 2.00 -12.99 20.64
N ASP A 53 2.01 -12.51 19.40
CA ASP A 53 1.69 -11.12 19.12
C ASP A 53 0.19 -10.87 19.32
N THR A 54 -0.17 -9.79 20.02
CA THR A 54 -1.55 -9.28 19.96
C THR A 54 -1.77 -8.65 18.59
N PRO A 55 -2.68 -9.15 17.75
CA PRO A 55 -2.88 -8.58 16.43
C PRO A 55 -3.15 -7.07 16.51
N TYR A 56 -2.38 -6.29 15.74
CA TYR A 56 -2.55 -4.84 15.57
C TYR A 56 -2.26 -3.96 16.80
N GLN A 57 -1.54 -4.47 17.81
CA GLN A 57 -0.76 -3.59 18.67
C GLN A 57 0.44 -3.04 17.87
N ILE A 58 0.15 -1.96 17.14
CA ILE A 58 1.01 -1.07 16.33
C ILE A 58 2.44 -1.60 16.11
N ASN A 59 2.66 -2.17 14.92
CA ASN A 59 3.94 -2.63 14.31
C ASN A 59 4.36 -4.07 14.57
N ASN A 60 3.49 -4.91 15.12
CA ASN A 60 3.76 -6.33 15.15
C ASN A 60 3.70 -6.89 13.72
N THR A 61 4.86 -6.99 13.09
CA THR A 61 5.05 -7.81 11.92
C THR A 61 6.38 -8.54 12.00
N LYS A 62 6.40 -9.80 11.54
CA LYS A 62 7.59 -10.64 11.41
C LYS A 62 8.60 -10.08 10.41
N TYR A 63 8.16 -9.20 9.51
CA TYR A 63 8.97 -8.62 8.45
C TYR A 63 9.57 -7.29 8.90
N HIS A 64 10.75 -6.94 8.38
CA HIS A 64 11.19 -5.55 8.48
C HIS A 64 10.20 -4.63 7.77
N HIS A 65 10.05 -3.39 8.26
CA HIS A 65 9.12 -2.45 7.64
C HIS A 65 9.74 -1.08 7.46
N ILE A 66 9.88 -0.69 6.20
CA ILE A 66 10.36 0.63 5.77
C ILE A 66 9.13 1.43 5.32
N ASP A 67 8.59 2.23 6.24
CA ASP A 67 7.52 3.17 5.91
C ASP A 67 8.11 4.51 5.44
N LEU A 68 8.07 4.72 4.13
CA LEU A 68 8.67 5.86 3.44
C LEU A 68 8.03 7.19 3.86
N TYR A 69 6.75 7.22 4.25
CA TYR A 69 6.10 8.45 4.69
C TYR A 69 6.82 9.05 5.91
N HIS A 70 7.12 8.22 6.90
CA HIS A 70 7.79 8.67 8.11
C HIS A 70 9.24 9.10 7.87
N ILE A 71 9.92 8.44 6.94
CA ILE A 71 11.30 8.77 6.56
C ILE A 71 11.32 10.10 5.79
N CYS A 72 10.52 10.23 4.73
CA CYS A 72 10.38 11.44 3.93
C CYS A 72 9.99 12.64 4.80
N ARG A 73 8.95 12.50 5.64
CA ARG A 73 8.51 13.58 6.54
C ARG A 73 9.62 14.03 7.49
N ARG A 74 10.47 13.12 7.98
CA ARG A 74 11.58 13.46 8.87
C ARG A 74 12.70 14.15 8.12
N LYS A 75 13.09 13.60 6.96
CA LYS A 75 14.22 14.10 6.15
C LYS A 75 13.93 15.47 5.53
N PHE A 76 12.72 15.67 5.04
CA PHE A 76 12.32 16.88 4.30
C PHE A 76 11.42 17.82 5.12
N LYS A 77 11.48 17.71 6.45
CA LYS A 77 10.66 18.53 7.34
C LYS A 77 10.91 20.02 7.09
N GLY A 78 9.87 20.78 6.80
CA GLY A 78 9.95 22.22 6.50
C GLY A 78 10.45 22.57 5.09
N MET A 79 10.84 21.58 4.28
CA MET A 79 11.20 21.81 2.87
C MET A 79 9.98 21.70 1.94
N PHE A 80 9.04 20.80 2.25
CA PHE A 80 7.81 20.59 1.47
C PHE A 80 6.57 20.95 2.28
N ASP A 81 5.54 21.47 1.60
CA ASP A 81 4.26 21.85 2.21
C ASP A 81 3.47 20.64 2.74
N LYS A 82 3.55 19.51 2.03
CA LYS A 82 2.87 18.26 2.35
C LYS A 82 3.80 17.08 2.07
N TYR A 83 3.52 15.98 2.76
CA TYR A 83 4.23 14.70 2.60
C TYR A 83 3.26 13.62 2.12
N THR A 84 2.27 13.97 1.30
CA THR A 84 1.50 12.94 0.56
C THR A 84 2.41 12.29 -0.48
N LEU A 85 2.08 11.08 -0.94
CA LEU A 85 2.89 10.39 -1.94
C LEU A 85 3.07 11.25 -3.20
N THR A 86 1.98 11.83 -3.71
CA THR A 86 2.01 12.76 -4.86
C THR A 86 2.93 13.97 -4.64
N ASN A 87 2.94 14.54 -3.44
CA ASN A 87 3.88 15.64 -3.14
C ASN A 87 5.33 15.16 -3.14
N ILE A 88 5.62 13.98 -2.59
CA ILE A 88 6.97 13.43 -2.62
C ILE A 88 7.40 13.08 -4.04
N GLU A 89 6.53 12.51 -4.86
CA GLU A 89 6.80 12.26 -6.28
C GLU A 89 7.16 13.55 -7.02
N ASN A 90 6.37 14.59 -6.83
CA ASN A 90 6.62 15.87 -7.46
C ASN A 90 7.95 16.49 -7.03
N ASN A 91 8.24 16.48 -5.72
CA ASN A 91 9.42 17.18 -5.18
C ASN A 91 10.71 16.35 -5.26
N LEU A 92 10.64 15.02 -5.35
CA LEU A 92 11.81 14.13 -5.30
C LEU A 92 12.08 13.39 -6.61
N LEU A 93 11.04 13.15 -7.40
CA LEU A 93 11.12 12.45 -8.69
C LEU A 93 10.82 13.37 -9.88
N ASP A 94 10.45 14.63 -9.65
CA ASP A 94 10.00 15.60 -10.66
C ASP A 94 8.81 15.07 -11.49
N TRP A 95 7.92 14.31 -10.85
CA TRP A 95 6.77 13.67 -11.50
C TRP A 95 5.47 14.41 -11.22
N VAL A 96 4.64 14.51 -12.26
CA VAL A 96 3.25 14.96 -12.17
C VAL A 96 2.39 13.85 -12.76
N ARG A 97 1.51 13.27 -11.95
CA ARG A 97 0.58 12.24 -12.42
C ARG A 97 -0.48 12.89 -13.31
N GLU A 98 -0.79 12.26 -14.44
CA GLU A 98 -1.95 12.65 -15.26
C GLU A 98 -3.28 12.28 -14.60
N ASN A 99 -3.27 11.21 -13.80
CA ASN A 99 -4.43 10.73 -13.06
C ASN A 99 -4.63 11.54 -11.78
N GLU A 100 -5.74 12.27 -11.72
CA GLU A 100 -6.14 13.11 -10.58
C GLU A 100 -7.07 12.40 -9.57
N LEU A 101 -7.35 11.10 -9.75
CA LEU A 101 -8.27 10.35 -8.91
C LEU A 101 -7.78 10.35 -7.46
N PRO A 102 -8.52 10.92 -6.50
CA PRO A 102 -8.08 10.91 -5.10
C PRO A 102 -8.25 9.53 -4.47
N SER A 103 -7.27 9.05 -3.69
CA SER A 103 -7.28 7.69 -3.14
C SER A 103 -8.54 7.37 -2.32
N TRP A 104 -9.13 8.35 -1.62
CA TRP A 104 -10.35 8.15 -0.82
C TRP A 104 -11.61 7.85 -1.66
N ILE A 105 -11.61 8.12 -2.96
CA ILE A 105 -12.76 7.85 -3.84
C ILE A 105 -12.73 6.42 -4.41
N VAL A 106 -11.57 5.76 -4.39
CA VAL A 106 -11.36 4.43 -4.97
C VAL A 106 -12.41 3.40 -4.51
N PRO A 107 -12.79 3.31 -3.21
CA PRO A 107 -13.84 2.39 -2.77
C PRO A 107 -15.19 2.64 -3.43
N GLU A 108 -15.54 3.90 -3.68
CA GLU A 108 -16.81 4.27 -4.34
C GLU A 108 -16.77 3.94 -5.84
N CYS A 109 -15.61 4.04 -6.49
CA CYS A 109 -15.43 3.59 -7.88
C CYS A 109 -15.74 2.10 -8.04
N TYR A 110 -15.20 1.25 -7.15
CA TYR A 110 -15.50 -0.19 -7.15
C TYR A 110 -16.99 -0.47 -6.90
N LYS A 111 -17.63 0.23 -5.95
CA LYS A 111 -19.07 0.08 -5.70
C LYS A 111 -19.92 0.44 -6.92
N LYS A 112 -19.57 1.52 -7.63
CA LYS A 112 -20.25 1.92 -8.86
C LYS A 112 -20.07 0.87 -9.95
N TYR A 113 -18.84 0.40 -10.15
CA TYR A 113 -18.54 -0.66 -11.12
C TYR A 113 -19.33 -1.94 -10.85
N GLN A 114 -19.38 -2.43 -9.62
CA GLN A 114 -20.16 -3.61 -9.26
C GLN A 114 -21.65 -3.47 -9.58
N ARG A 115 -22.22 -2.26 -9.48
CA ARG A 115 -23.62 -2.00 -9.81
C ARG A 115 -23.89 -1.94 -11.31
N ASN A 116 -22.96 -1.41 -12.11
CA ASN A 116 -23.10 -1.34 -13.56
C ASN A 116 -21.70 -1.32 -14.25
N PRO A 117 -21.13 -2.50 -14.53
CA PRO A 117 -19.79 -2.60 -15.08
C PRO A 117 -19.63 -1.86 -16.41
N SER A 118 -20.57 -2.04 -17.34
CA SER A 118 -20.52 -1.43 -18.67
C SER A 118 -20.51 0.10 -18.63
N LYS A 119 -21.16 0.71 -17.63
CA LYS A 119 -21.19 2.17 -17.46
C LYS A 119 -19.94 2.71 -16.77
N TYR A 120 -19.38 1.97 -15.81
CA TYR A 120 -18.36 2.50 -14.90
C TYR A 120 -16.98 1.86 -15.08
N VAL A 121 -16.75 1.06 -16.11
CA VAL A 121 -15.44 0.46 -16.44
C VAL A 121 -14.31 1.49 -16.51
N GLY A 122 -14.60 2.70 -17.01
CA GLY A 122 -13.63 3.80 -17.06
C GLY A 122 -13.09 4.19 -15.67
N LEU A 123 -13.93 4.14 -14.62
CA LEU A 123 -13.48 4.43 -13.25
C LEU A 123 -12.49 3.39 -12.74
N ILE A 124 -12.64 2.13 -13.16
CA ILE A 124 -11.73 1.05 -12.75
C ILE A 124 -10.37 1.21 -13.41
N LYS A 125 -10.32 1.63 -14.68
CA LYS A 125 -9.06 2.00 -15.33
C LYS A 125 -8.33 3.07 -14.50
N GLU A 126 -9.02 4.13 -14.11
CA GLU A 126 -8.41 5.20 -13.29
C GLU A 126 -7.97 4.70 -11.90
N CYS A 127 -8.70 3.77 -11.28
CA CYS A 127 -8.25 3.14 -10.03
C CYS A 127 -6.99 2.28 -10.23
N ILE A 128 -6.90 1.54 -11.32
CA ILE A 128 -5.73 0.72 -11.65
C ILE A 128 -4.51 1.60 -11.88
N ASP A 129 -4.66 2.67 -12.68
CA ASP A 129 -3.58 3.61 -12.96
C ASP A 129 -3.10 4.31 -11.67
N HIS A 130 -4.02 4.67 -10.78
CA HIS A 130 -3.67 5.24 -9.47
C HIS A 130 -2.84 4.25 -8.63
N ASN A 131 -3.32 3.01 -8.50
CA ASN A 131 -2.66 1.97 -7.71
C ASN A 131 -1.29 1.59 -8.30
N PHE A 132 -1.15 1.63 -9.62
CA PHE A 132 0.13 1.39 -10.30
C PHE A 132 1.19 2.38 -9.80
N TYR A 133 0.90 3.69 -9.86
CA TYR A 133 1.85 4.71 -9.40
C TYR A 133 2.08 4.66 -7.89
N ASP A 134 1.06 4.31 -7.10
CA ASP A 134 1.22 4.16 -5.65
C ASP A 134 2.29 3.11 -5.28
N ILE A 135 2.39 2.02 -6.05
CA ILE A 135 3.40 0.98 -5.85
C ILE A 135 4.70 1.35 -6.55
N TYR A 136 4.64 1.81 -7.80
CA TYR A 136 5.81 2.06 -8.64
C TYR A 136 6.74 3.13 -8.07
N SER A 137 6.19 4.12 -7.38
CA SER A 137 6.96 5.20 -6.76
C SER A 137 7.80 4.75 -5.56
N MET A 138 7.39 3.70 -4.85
CA MET A 138 8.05 3.25 -3.61
C MET A 138 9.54 2.89 -3.81
N PRO A 139 9.93 2.00 -4.74
CA PRO A 139 11.35 1.68 -4.95
C PRO A 139 12.17 2.89 -5.41
N LEU A 140 11.58 3.81 -6.17
CA LEU A 140 12.28 5.00 -6.68
C LEU A 140 12.54 6.02 -5.58
N ILE A 141 11.54 6.27 -4.72
CA ILE A 141 11.69 7.10 -3.53
C ILE A 141 12.72 6.49 -2.59
N LEU A 142 12.64 5.17 -2.32
CA LEU A 142 13.61 4.49 -1.48
C LEU A 142 15.04 4.64 -2.04
N HIS A 143 15.22 4.45 -3.35
CA HIS A 143 16.52 4.64 -4.00
C HIS A 143 17.05 6.07 -3.80
N LYS A 144 16.23 7.10 -4.05
CA LYS A 144 16.60 8.51 -3.80
C LYS A 144 16.96 8.78 -2.34
N LEU A 145 16.27 8.14 -1.39
CA LEU A 145 16.57 8.30 0.04
C LEU A 145 17.90 7.67 0.46
N LEU A 146 18.32 6.59 -0.21
CA LEU A 146 19.57 5.88 0.06
C LEU A 146 20.80 6.52 -0.60
N MET A 147 20.62 7.15 -1.77
CA MET A 147 21.72 7.78 -2.51
C MET A 147 22.05 9.20 -2.05
N ASN A 148 21.16 9.83 -1.29
CA ASN A 148 21.27 11.22 -0.81
C ASN A 148 21.56 11.31 0.68
#